data_AF-A0A0C4EFV1-F1
#
_entry.id   AF-A0A0C4EFV1-F1
#
_cell.length_a   1.000
_cell.length_b   1.000
_cell.length_c   1.000
_cell.angle_alpha   90.00
_cell.angle_beta   90.00
_cell.angle_gamma   90.00
#
_symmetry.space_group_name_H-M   'P 1'
#
loop_
_entity.id
_entity.type
_entity.pdbx_description
1 polymer ?
#
loop_
_entity_poly.entity_id
_entity_poly.type
_entity_poly.pdbx_seq_one_letter_code
_entity_poly.pdbx_strand_id
1 'polypeptide(L)'
;MEESREPPGFRYDPLPPGAIRLLRIDPDGLALETVLLEDKPVFYAVSHCWGTAAPDCPLRVGNQTLMIRPDLGRGQGLPSWVPDWGSLRPGRTPMHTFLLLYLPSGPGSPELGYPDELRAAAELPAKIHPTEDEATLRVSGMRVDEVVDVAALLPGASDWVEFGKGLAIAITRACRACLPLLSAGSEAAWAEKLIRATTAGQGTVWNVEDMEYVQDGSSYLSTLLVPTSSTVGEPFRLPNGLIESLRELSVGGSSERYRTIATTVCFNRSFFTTAAGQMGIGPLGVRPGDTVSVILGGGVPFILRKYEGNDAWALIGEAYVTGYMDGEGVANFPEVIFDLR
;
A
#
# COMPACT_ATOMS: atom_id res chain seq x y z
N MET A 1 -41.41 -24.56 21.38
CA MET A 1 -41.55 -24.01 20.02
C MET A 1 -41.53 -22.52 20.18
N GLU A 2 -40.39 -21.90 19.92
CA GLU A 2 -40.21 -20.46 19.96
C GLU A 2 -39.96 -20.08 18.50
N GLU A 3 -40.97 -19.52 17.85
CA GLU A 3 -40.90 -19.09 16.45
C GLU A 3 -39.90 -17.95 16.35
N SER A 4 -38.82 -18.18 15.59
CA SER A 4 -37.88 -17.13 15.18
C SER A 4 -38.62 -16.15 14.27
N ARG A 5 -39.09 -15.04 14.85
CA ARG A 5 -39.58 -13.89 14.05
C ARG A 5 -38.37 -13.29 13.34
N GLU A 6 -38.31 -13.43 12.02
CA GLU A 6 -37.42 -12.62 11.20
C GLU A 6 -37.69 -11.13 11.50
N PRO A 7 -36.64 -10.32 11.71
CA PRO A 7 -36.83 -8.89 11.91
C PRO A 7 -37.47 -8.27 10.67
N PRO A 8 -38.39 -7.30 10.82
CA PRO A 8 -39.04 -6.65 9.68
C PRO A 8 -37.99 -6.02 8.77
N GLY A 9 -38.08 -6.31 7.46
CA GLY A 9 -37.15 -5.79 6.46
C GLY A 9 -37.09 -4.27 6.52
N PHE A 10 -35.86 -3.73 6.64
CA PHE A 10 -35.63 -2.29 6.61
C PHE A 10 -35.96 -1.74 5.22
N ARG A 11 -36.89 -0.78 5.15
CA ARG A 11 -37.26 -0.12 3.90
C ARG A 11 -36.33 1.07 3.68
N TYR A 12 -35.60 1.05 2.57
CA TYR A 12 -34.65 2.10 2.24
C TYR A 12 -35.38 3.32 1.67
N ASP A 13 -35.35 4.43 2.40
CA ASP A 13 -35.84 5.73 1.92
C ASP A 13 -34.69 6.59 1.37
N PRO A 14 -34.87 7.37 0.29
CA PRO A 14 -33.85 8.32 -0.16
C PRO A 14 -33.50 9.34 0.94
N LEU A 15 -32.22 9.66 1.08
CA LEU A 15 -31.75 10.66 2.06
C LEU A 15 -31.85 12.08 1.46
N PRO A 16 -32.14 13.10 2.29
CA PRO A 16 -32.01 14.49 1.86
C PRO A 16 -30.54 14.83 1.55
N PRO A 17 -30.27 15.84 0.69
CA PRO A 17 -28.91 16.28 0.38
C PRO A 17 -28.09 16.57 1.63
N GLY A 18 -26.86 16.09 1.69
CA GLY A 18 -25.96 16.28 2.83
C GLY A 18 -26.24 15.40 4.05
N ALA A 19 -27.23 14.50 4.00
CA ALA A 19 -27.49 13.54 5.06
C ALA A 19 -26.80 12.19 4.85
N ILE A 20 -26.41 11.55 5.95
CA ILE A 20 -25.92 10.18 6.02
C ILE A 20 -26.78 9.35 6.99
N ARG A 21 -26.71 8.02 6.87
CA ARG A 21 -27.23 7.10 7.89
C ARG A 21 -26.09 6.70 8.81
N LEU A 22 -26.21 7.02 10.09
CA LEU A 22 -25.28 6.60 11.12
C LEU A 22 -25.82 5.34 11.80
N LEU A 23 -25.08 4.23 11.65
CA LEU A 23 -25.34 2.98 12.35
C LEU A 23 -24.60 2.99 13.68
N ARG A 24 -25.33 3.00 14.79
CA ARG A 24 -24.79 2.81 16.14
C ARG A 24 -24.81 1.33 16.49
N ILE A 25 -23.66 0.86 16.97
CA ILE A 25 -23.46 -0.52 17.41
C ILE A 25 -23.11 -0.44 18.89
N ASP A 26 -24.07 -0.77 19.74
CA ASP A 26 -23.90 -0.85 21.19
C ASP A 26 -23.91 -2.33 21.62
N PRO A 27 -23.33 -2.69 22.79
CA PRO A 27 -23.37 -4.06 23.30
C PRO A 27 -24.81 -4.62 23.43
N ASP A 28 -25.79 -3.73 23.60
CA ASP A 28 -27.19 -4.04 23.83
C ASP A 28 -28.07 -3.91 22.57
N GLY A 29 -27.51 -3.50 21.42
CA GLY A 29 -28.31 -3.40 20.18
C GLY A 29 -27.70 -2.60 19.03
N LEU A 30 -28.49 -2.50 17.96
CA LEU A 30 -28.19 -1.76 16.74
C LEU A 30 -29.24 -0.65 16.56
N ALA A 31 -28.80 0.58 16.29
CA ALA A 31 -29.68 1.69 15.95
C ALA A 31 -29.22 2.38 14.66
N LEU A 32 -30.16 2.77 13.81
CA LEU A 32 -29.87 3.50 12.58
C LEU A 32 -30.56 4.86 12.64
N GLU A 33 -29.77 5.93 12.55
CA GLU A 33 -30.26 7.31 12.56
C GLU A 33 -29.84 8.05 11.29
N THR A 34 -30.66 8.98 10.82
CA THR A 34 -30.28 9.89 9.73
C THR A 34 -29.72 11.16 10.35
N VAL A 35 -28.49 11.54 10.00
CA VAL A 35 -27.80 12.73 10.50
C VAL A 35 -27.31 13.59 9.34
N LEU A 36 -27.20 14.90 9.53
CA LEU A 36 -26.63 15.79 8.52
C LEU A 36 -25.10 15.87 8.70
N LEU A 37 -24.35 15.89 7.60
CA LEU A 37 -22.90 16.03 7.63
C LEU A 37 -22.46 17.37 8.24
N GLU A 38 -23.27 18.41 8.10
CA GLU A 38 -23.02 19.74 8.69
C GLU A 38 -23.02 19.73 10.23
N ASP A 39 -23.71 18.76 10.83
CA ASP A 39 -23.74 18.56 12.28
C ASP A 39 -22.45 17.92 12.82
N LYS A 40 -21.51 17.59 11.93
CA LYS A 40 -20.21 16.96 12.23
C LYS A 40 -20.35 15.71 13.14
N PRO A 41 -21.17 14.72 12.75
CA PRO A 41 -21.33 13.51 13.54
C PRO A 41 -19.98 12.79 13.67
N VAL A 42 -19.71 12.19 14.83
CA VAL A 42 -18.57 11.28 15.01
C VAL A 42 -19.01 9.90 14.53
N PHE A 43 -18.35 9.39 13.50
CA PHE A 43 -18.64 8.09 12.92
C PHE A 43 -17.37 7.42 12.40
N TYR A 44 -17.42 6.10 12.30
CA TYR A 44 -16.46 5.35 11.48
C TYR A 44 -17.08 5.19 10.09
N ALA A 45 -16.39 5.70 9.07
CA ALA A 45 -16.85 5.57 7.69
C ALA A 45 -16.62 4.14 7.20
N VAL A 46 -17.69 3.44 6.84
CA VAL A 46 -17.61 2.18 6.09
C VAL A 46 -18.08 2.47 4.67
N SER A 47 -17.14 2.57 3.75
CA SER A 47 -17.45 2.74 2.32
C SER A 47 -18.04 1.45 1.77
N HIS A 48 -19.25 1.52 1.21
CA HIS A 48 -19.93 0.39 0.59
C HIS A 48 -20.64 0.86 -0.69
N CYS A 49 -20.44 0.15 -1.79
CA CYS A 49 -21.20 0.36 -3.03
C CYS A 49 -22.42 -0.57 -3.04
N TRP A 50 -23.63 0.00 -3.08
CA TRP A 50 -24.81 -0.78 -3.39
C TRP A 50 -24.87 -0.99 -4.91
N GLY A 51 -24.52 -2.18 -5.39
CA GLY A 51 -24.93 -2.61 -6.74
C GLY A 51 -26.46 -2.70 -6.90
N THR A 52 -26.95 -2.99 -8.09
CA THR A 52 -28.39 -3.23 -8.35
C THR A 52 -28.77 -4.72 -8.40
N ALA A 53 -27.79 -5.62 -8.19
CA ALA A 53 -27.98 -7.07 -8.30
C ALA A 53 -28.53 -7.73 -7.02
N ALA A 54 -29.07 -8.95 -7.14
CA ALA A 54 -29.51 -9.73 -5.99
C ALA A 54 -28.31 -10.35 -5.23
N PRO A 55 -28.33 -10.41 -3.89
CA PRO A 55 -27.28 -11.05 -3.09
C PRO A 55 -27.37 -12.58 -3.16
N ASP A 56 -26.46 -13.24 -3.88
CA ASP A 56 -26.40 -14.70 -4.07
C ASP A 56 -25.02 -15.34 -3.72
N CYS A 57 -24.07 -14.54 -3.21
CA CYS A 57 -22.72 -14.97 -2.85
C CYS A 57 -22.58 -15.10 -1.32
N PRO A 58 -22.32 -16.29 -0.75
CA PRO A 58 -22.19 -16.45 0.69
C PRO A 58 -20.81 -15.98 1.22
N LEU A 59 -20.81 -15.03 2.16
CA LEU A 59 -19.64 -14.59 2.93
C LEU A 59 -19.76 -15.06 4.38
N ARG A 60 -18.71 -15.70 4.92
CA ARG A 60 -18.65 -16.10 6.33
C ARG A 60 -17.99 -15.03 7.18
N VAL A 61 -18.71 -14.54 8.19
CA VAL A 61 -18.21 -13.60 9.21
C VAL A 61 -18.46 -14.23 10.58
N GLY A 62 -17.39 -14.73 11.21
CA GLY A 62 -17.50 -15.54 12.42
C GLY A 62 -18.36 -16.80 12.18
N ASN A 63 -19.41 -16.97 12.99
CA ASN A 63 -20.38 -18.07 12.86
C ASN A 63 -21.58 -17.73 11.97
N GLN A 64 -21.62 -16.54 11.38
CA GLN A 64 -22.72 -16.11 10.52
C GLN A 64 -22.34 -16.23 9.04
N THR A 65 -23.33 -16.57 8.22
CA THR A 65 -23.21 -16.54 6.76
C THR A 65 -24.09 -15.40 6.24
N LEU A 66 -23.45 -14.38 5.69
CA LEU A 66 -24.11 -13.23 5.05
C LEU A 66 -24.19 -13.50 3.56
N MET A 67 -25.37 -13.35 2.97
CA MET A 67 -25.50 -13.36 1.51
C MET A 67 -25.13 -11.97 1.00
N ILE A 68 -23.98 -11.89 0.38
CA ILE A 68 -23.47 -10.70 -0.28
C ILE A 68 -23.67 -10.84 -1.79
N ARG A 69 -23.48 -9.76 -2.53
CA ARG A 69 -23.60 -9.77 -3.99
C ARG A 69 -22.32 -10.27 -4.66
N PRO A 70 -22.37 -10.77 -5.91
CA PRO A 70 -21.20 -11.27 -6.63
C PRO A 70 -20.07 -10.26 -6.80
N ASP A 71 -20.41 -8.98 -6.98
CA ASP A 71 -19.47 -7.86 -7.07
C ASP A 71 -18.66 -7.71 -5.77
N LEU A 72 -19.31 -7.81 -4.61
CA LEU A 72 -18.63 -7.82 -3.31
C LEU A 72 -17.85 -9.12 -3.07
N GLY A 73 -18.35 -10.25 -3.56
CA GLY A 73 -17.73 -11.57 -3.38
C GLY A 73 -16.58 -11.90 -4.35
N ARG A 74 -16.45 -11.15 -5.45
CA ARG A 74 -15.47 -11.42 -6.52
C ARG A 74 -14.64 -10.20 -6.95
N GLY A 75 -14.96 -8.99 -6.50
CA GLY A 75 -14.30 -7.75 -6.96
C GLY A 75 -14.45 -7.50 -8.47
N GLN A 76 -15.29 -8.27 -9.18
CA GLN A 76 -15.40 -8.21 -10.63
C GLN A 76 -16.37 -7.10 -11.05
N GLY A 77 -15.86 -6.14 -11.83
CA GLY A 77 -16.65 -5.05 -12.40
C GLY A 77 -16.70 -3.78 -11.56
N LEU A 78 -15.99 -3.72 -10.42
CA LEU A 78 -15.79 -2.47 -9.69
C LEU A 78 -14.69 -1.63 -10.37
N PRO A 79 -14.81 -0.29 -10.33
CA PRO A 79 -13.72 0.56 -10.75
C PRO A 79 -12.44 0.30 -9.94
N SER A 80 -11.28 0.45 -10.57
CA SER A 80 -9.97 0.15 -9.95
C SER A 80 -9.65 1.00 -8.72
N TRP A 81 -10.25 2.18 -8.59
CA TRP A 81 -10.12 3.04 -7.42
C TRP A 81 -10.98 2.61 -6.22
N VAL A 82 -11.87 1.62 -6.41
CA VAL A 82 -12.67 1.02 -5.35
C VAL A 82 -11.87 -0.14 -4.72
N PRO A 83 -11.64 -0.13 -3.41
CA PRO A 83 -10.98 -1.26 -2.74
C PRO A 83 -11.74 -2.58 -2.95
N ASP A 84 -11.02 -3.66 -3.27
CA ASP A 84 -11.61 -5.01 -3.33
C ASP A 84 -11.81 -5.56 -1.92
N TRP A 85 -12.99 -5.29 -1.35
CA TRP A 85 -13.38 -5.77 -0.04
C TRP A 85 -13.52 -7.31 0.03
N GLY A 86 -13.64 -8.01 -1.10
CA GLY A 86 -13.67 -9.47 -1.16
C GLY A 86 -12.33 -10.14 -0.77
N SER A 87 -11.25 -9.35 -0.72
CA SER A 87 -9.94 -9.76 -0.25
C SER A 87 -9.82 -9.87 1.28
N LEU A 88 -10.77 -9.33 2.04
CA LEU A 88 -10.87 -9.44 3.50
C LEU A 88 -11.32 -10.85 3.93
N ARG A 89 -10.46 -11.84 3.75
CA ARG A 89 -10.70 -13.20 4.29
C ARG A 89 -10.15 -13.31 5.72
N PRO A 90 -10.89 -13.92 6.67
CA PRO A 90 -10.36 -14.20 8.01
C PRO A 90 -9.03 -14.96 7.91
N GLY A 91 -7.96 -14.43 8.53
CA GLY A 91 -6.63 -15.04 8.52
C GLY A 91 -5.69 -14.59 7.37
N ARG A 92 -6.18 -13.80 6.41
CA ARG A 92 -5.32 -13.04 5.48
C ARG A 92 -5.47 -11.57 5.80
N THR A 93 -4.53 -11.01 6.55
CA THR A 93 -4.46 -9.56 6.75
C THR A 93 -4.05 -8.94 5.43
N PRO A 94 -4.93 -8.20 4.73
CA PRO A 94 -4.53 -7.49 3.53
C PRO A 94 -3.81 -6.23 3.99
N MET A 95 -2.49 -6.30 4.16
CA MET A 95 -1.66 -5.09 4.15
C MET A 95 -1.48 -4.65 2.69
N HIS A 96 -2.60 -4.27 2.06
CA HIS A 96 -2.61 -3.72 0.70
C HIS A 96 -2.40 -2.20 0.69
N THR A 97 -2.29 -1.59 1.87
CA THR A 97 -2.41 -0.16 2.06
C THR A 97 -1.34 0.31 3.03
N PHE A 98 -0.62 1.36 2.66
CA PHE A 98 0.16 2.21 3.55
C PHE A 98 -0.73 3.16 4.36
N LEU A 99 -2.04 3.24 4.09
CA LEU A 99 -2.98 3.85 5.03
C LEU A 99 -2.95 3.12 6.36
N LEU A 100 -2.53 3.86 7.39
CA LEU A 100 -2.63 3.49 8.78
C LEU A 100 -3.85 4.21 9.36
N LEU A 101 -4.68 3.48 10.12
CA LEU A 101 -5.50 4.15 11.13
C LEU A 101 -4.54 4.73 12.16
N TYR A 102 -4.28 6.04 12.07
CA TYR A 102 -3.38 6.73 12.98
C TYR A 102 -4.16 7.26 14.18
N LEU A 103 -3.71 6.86 15.38
CA LEU A 103 -4.10 7.52 16.61
C LEU A 103 -3.06 8.61 16.87
N PRO A 104 -3.41 9.91 16.78
CA PRO A 104 -2.47 10.97 17.13
C PRO A 104 -1.94 10.77 18.54
N SER A 105 -0.63 11.00 18.72
CA SER A 105 0.10 10.82 19.99
C SER A 105 -0.23 11.88 21.04
N GLY A 106 -1.48 12.37 21.08
CA GLY A 106 -1.97 13.43 21.96
C GLY A 106 -3.48 13.33 22.20
N PRO A 107 -4.11 14.30 22.92
CA PRO A 107 -5.54 14.30 23.22
C PRO A 107 -6.41 14.68 22.01
N GLY A 108 -6.19 14.05 20.86
CA GLY A 108 -6.93 14.23 19.62
C GLY A 108 -7.81 13.01 19.32
N SER A 109 -8.93 13.26 18.64
CA SER A 109 -9.80 12.20 18.12
C SER A 109 -9.05 11.37 17.07
N PRO A 110 -9.36 10.07 16.89
CA PRO A 110 -8.83 9.28 15.79
C PRO A 110 -9.22 9.94 14.45
N GLU A 111 -8.23 10.18 13.59
CA GLU A 111 -8.42 10.72 12.24
C GLU A 111 -8.00 9.68 11.20
N LEU A 112 -8.77 9.59 10.12
CA LEU A 112 -8.42 8.77 8.98
C LEU A 112 -7.48 9.58 8.09
N GLY A 113 -6.26 9.10 7.86
CA GLY A 113 -5.29 9.84 7.07
C GLY A 113 -3.95 9.11 6.97
N TYR A 114 -2.95 9.85 6.53
CA TYR A 114 -1.56 9.39 6.55
C TYR A 114 -0.86 9.95 7.79
N PRO A 115 0.10 9.23 8.38
CA PRO A 115 1.03 9.80 9.35
C PRO A 115 1.70 11.06 8.79
N ASP A 116 2.05 12.01 9.68
CA ASP A 116 2.66 13.30 9.30
C ASP A 116 3.96 13.15 8.52
N GLU A 117 4.61 11.99 8.61
CA GLU A 117 5.87 11.69 7.91
C GLU A 117 5.66 11.25 6.45
N LEU A 118 4.43 10.95 6.03
CA LEU A 118 4.11 10.55 4.66
C LEU A 118 3.52 11.74 3.90
N ARG A 119 4.37 12.46 3.16
CA ARG A 119 4.04 13.77 2.56
C ARG A 119 4.29 13.81 1.05
N ALA A 120 3.97 12.73 0.32
CA ALA A 120 4.23 12.67 -1.12
C ALA A 120 3.59 13.84 -1.89
N ALA A 121 2.37 14.24 -1.51
CA ALA A 121 1.68 15.40 -2.07
C ALA A 121 2.01 16.74 -1.38
N ALA A 122 3.05 16.83 -0.55
CA ALA A 122 3.47 18.03 0.19
C ALA A 122 2.33 18.70 0.99
N GLU A 123 1.44 17.90 1.59
CA GLU A 123 0.22 18.36 2.29
C GLU A 123 -0.79 19.13 1.41
N LEU A 124 -0.61 19.14 0.08
CA LEU A 124 -1.61 19.72 -0.81
C LEU A 124 -2.92 18.93 -0.70
N PRO A 125 -4.06 19.62 -0.60
CA PRO A 125 -5.35 18.97 -0.42
C PRO A 125 -5.74 18.17 -1.67
N ALA A 126 -6.56 17.14 -1.48
CA ALA A 126 -7.16 16.41 -2.58
C ALA A 126 -7.92 17.36 -3.51
N LYS A 127 -7.68 17.23 -4.81
CA LYS A 127 -8.35 18.02 -5.85
C LYS A 127 -9.11 17.07 -6.77
N ILE A 128 -10.40 16.93 -6.48
CA ILE A 128 -11.35 16.05 -7.14
C ILE A 128 -12.19 16.89 -8.10
N HIS A 129 -12.42 16.38 -9.31
CA HIS A 129 -13.17 17.07 -10.36
C HIS A 129 -14.50 16.36 -10.64
N PRO A 130 -15.54 17.10 -11.09
CA PRO A 130 -16.80 16.49 -11.48
C PRO A 130 -16.65 15.62 -12.73
N THR A 131 -17.46 14.57 -12.80
CA THR A 131 -17.58 13.66 -13.95
C THR A 131 -19.03 13.18 -14.07
N GLU A 132 -19.50 12.98 -15.31
CA GLU A 132 -20.82 12.41 -15.58
C GLU A 132 -20.81 10.87 -15.48
N ASP A 133 -19.64 10.26 -15.53
CA ASP A 133 -19.46 8.82 -15.37
C ASP A 133 -19.18 8.45 -13.92
N GLU A 134 -20.16 7.79 -13.28
CA GLU A 134 -20.09 7.31 -11.90
C GLU A 134 -18.98 6.27 -11.66
N ALA A 135 -18.49 5.61 -12.73
CA ALA A 135 -17.37 4.68 -12.63
C ALA A 135 -16.00 5.37 -12.66
N THR A 136 -15.94 6.68 -12.94
CA THR A 136 -14.68 7.43 -13.04
C THR A 136 -14.44 8.26 -11.78
N LEU A 137 -13.25 8.17 -11.20
CA LEU A 137 -12.77 9.12 -10.21
C LEU A 137 -11.75 10.05 -10.88
N ARG A 138 -12.13 11.31 -11.09
CA ARG A 138 -11.28 12.32 -11.73
C ARG A 138 -10.53 13.13 -10.69
N VAL A 139 -9.20 13.01 -10.66
CA VAL A 139 -8.33 13.62 -9.64
C VAL A 139 -7.10 14.29 -10.25
N SER A 140 -6.61 15.33 -9.59
CA SER A 140 -5.31 15.92 -9.94
C SER A 140 -4.14 15.20 -9.28
N GLY A 141 -3.01 15.14 -9.99
CA GLY A 141 -1.75 14.65 -9.45
C GLY A 141 -0.59 14.89 -10.41
N MET A 142 0.54 14.24 -10.17
CA MET A 142 1.74 14.34 -10.98
C MET A 142 2.16 12.96 -11.48
N ARG A 143 2.61 12.88 -12.73
CA ARG A 143 3.29 11.70 -13.28
C ARG A 143 4.78 11.89 -13.04
N VAL A 144 5.35 11.13 -12.09
CA VAL A 144 6.71 11.41 -11.58
C VAL A 144 7.75 10.44 -12.13
N ASP A 145 7.35 9.23 -12.51
CA ASP A 145 8.29 8.24 -13.05
C ASP A 145 7.58 7.09 -13.78
N GLU A 146 8.36 6.19 -14.37
CA GLU A 146 7.88 4.97 -15.02
C GLU A 146 8.61 3.74 -14.46
N VAL A 147 7.87 2.66 -14.20
CA VAL A 147 8.43 1.38 -13.76
C VAL A 147 9.12 0.69 -14.92
N VAL A 148 10.39 0.27 -14.73
CA VAL A 148 11.19 -0.37 -15.79
C VAL A 148 11.53 -1.83 -15.52
N ASP A 149 11.68 -2.22 -14.26
CA ASP A 149 11.91 -3.62 -13.87
C ASP A 149 11.13 -3.98 -12.60
N VAL A 150 10.73 -5.24 -12.48
CA VAL A 150 9.90 -5.73 -11.38
C VAL A 150 10.40 -7.10 -10.90
N ALA A 151 10.66 -7.20 -9.59
CA ALA A 151 10.93 -8.43 -8.90
C ALA A 151 9.79 -8.83 -7.97
N ALA A 152 9.08 -9.90 -8.33
CA ALA A 152 8.19 -10.59 -7.41
C ALA A 152 9.01 -11.24 -6.29
N LEU A 153 8.90 -10.70 -5.08
CA LEU A 153 9.77 -11.03 -3.96
C LEU A 153 9.58 -12.48 -3.51
N LEU A 154 8.34 -12.94 -3.34
CA LEU A 154 8.04 -14.33 -3.01
C LEU A 154 6.61 -14.72 -3.45
N PRO A 155 6.40 -14.94 -4.76
CA PRO A 155 5.08 -15.33 -5.26
C PRO A 155 4.74 -16.71 -4.72
N GLY A 156 3.65 -16.80 -3.95
CA GLY A 156 3.12 -18.05 -3.41
C GLY A 156 3.20 -18.20 -1.89
N ALA A 157 3.89 -17.31 -1.16
CA ALA A 157 3.83 -17.30 0.29
C ALA A 157 2.38 -17.09 0.75
N SER A 158 1.84 -18.05 1.50
CA SER A 158 0.43 -18.09 1.88
C SER A 158 0.11 -17.18 3.06
N ASP A 159 1.09 -16.96 3.94
CA ASP A 159 1.03 -16.10 5.12
C ASP A 159 2.38 -15.41 5.42
N TRP A 160 2.36 -14.53 6.42
CA TRP A 160 3.51 -13.73 6.85
C TRP A 160 4.64 -14.57 7.47
N VAL A 161 4.33 -15.72 8.10
CA VAL A 161 5.32 -16.61 8.70
C VAL A 161 6.12 -17.34 7.63
N GLU A 162 5.42 -17.83 6.59
CA GLU A 162 6.04 -18.43 5.42
C GLU A 162 6.92 -17.41 4.68
N PHE A 163 6.42 -16.19 4.48
CA PHE A 163 7.21 -15.11 3.88
C PHE A 163 8.46 -14.79 4.71
N GLY A 164 8.34 -14.71 6.04
CA GLY A 164 9.46 -14.51 6.94
C GLY A 164 10.54 -15.57 6.80
N LYS A 165 10.20 -16.85 6.57
CA LYS A 165 11.21 -17.89 6.30
C LYS A 165 11.92 -17.68 4.95
N GLY A 166 11.20 -17.11 3.98
CA GLY A 166 11.70 -16.82 2.64
C GLY A 166 12.38 -15.46 2.46
N LEU A 167 12.44 -14.61 3.49
CA LEU A 167 12.90 -13.21 3.34
C LEU A 167 14.28 -13.09 2.66
N ALA A 168 15.23 -13.96 2.97
CA ALA A 168 16.55 -13.96 2.33
C ALA A 168 16.46 -14.11 0.80
N ILE A 169 15.54 -14.95 0.30
CA ILE A 169 15.28 -15.14 -1.12
C ILE A 169 14.64 -13.87 -1.70
N ALA A 170 13.66 -13.30 -1.02
CA ALA A 170 13.01 -12.05 -1.42
C ALA A 170 14.03 -10.91 -1.57
N ILE A 171 14.83 -10.63 -0.55
CA ILE A 171 15.82 -9.56 -0.57
C ILE A 171 16.90 -9.83 -1.62
N THR A 172 17.33 -11.09 -1.80
CA THR A 172 18.25 -11.45 -2.89
C THR A 172 17.68 -11.12 -4.27
N ARG A 173 16.38 -11.32 -4.49
CA ARG A 173 15.71 -10.94 -5.74
C ARG A 173 15.66 -9.42 -5.91
N ALA A 174 15.36 -8.67 -4.85
CA ALA A 174 15.41 -7.20 -4.87
C ALA A 174 16.82 -6.70 -5.23
N CYS A 175 17.86 -7.21 -4.57
CA CYS A 175 19.26 -6.88 -4.87
C CYS A 175 19.62 -7.12 -6.34
N ARG A 176 19.14 -8.23 -6.93
CA ARG A 176 19.37 -8.54 -8.35
C ARG A 176 18.69 -7.54 -9.28
N ALA A 177 17.45 -7.15 -8.98
CA ALA A 177 16.68 -6.21 -9.80
C ALA A 177 17.28 -4.80 -9.80
N CYS A 178 17.84 -4.34 -8.67
CA CYS A 178 18.47 -3.02 -8.60
C CYS A 178 19.98 -3.02 -8.79
N LEU A 179 20.65 -4.18 -8.95
CA LEU A 179 22.09 -4.23 -9.20
C LEU A 179 22.53 -3.40 -10.43
N PRO A 180 21.80 -3.36 -11.56
CA PRO A 180 22.17 -2.52 -12.70
C PRO A 180 22.22 -1.02 -12.39
N LEU A 181 21.58 -0.56 -11.31
CA LEU A 181 21.61 0.83 -10.85
C LEU A 181 22.87 1.17 -10.03
N LEU A 182 23.68 0.17 -9.68
CA LEU A 182 24.90 0.37 -8.90
C LEU A 182 26.01 0.91 -9.81
N SER A 183 26.51 2.10 -9.47
CA SER A 183 27.69 2.69 -10.10
C SER A 183 28.89 2.67 -9.13
N ALA A 184 30.11 2.66 -9.67
CA ALA A 184 31.32 2.68 -8.85
C ALA A 184 31.38 3.96 -8.01
N GLY A 185 31.57 3.82 -6.69
CA GLY A 185 31.58 4.93 -5.74
C GLY A 185 30.20 5.34 -5.21
N SER A 186 29.12 4.68 -5.63
CA SER A 186 27.76 4.92 -5.14
C SER A 186 27.21 3.79 -4.26
N GLU A 187 28.07 2.91 -3.76
CA GLU A 187 27.69 1.69 -3.03
C GLU A 187 26.84 1.98 -1.80
N ALA A 188 27.23 2.97 -1.00
CA ALA A 188 26.51 3.37 0.21
C ALA A 188 25.10 3.93 -0.12
N ALA A 189 25.02 4.84 -1.09
CA ALA A 189 23.76 5.42 -1.54
C ALA A 189 22.82 4.36 -2.16
N TRP A 190 23.39 3.40 -2.89
CA TRP A 190 22.63 2.28 -3.44
C TRP A 190 22.06 1.39 -2.34
N ALA A 191 22.87 1.06 -1.32
CA ALA A 191 22.43 0.26 -0.17
C ALA A 191 21.32 0.98 0.60
N GLU A 192 21.49 2.28 0.86
CA GLU A 192 20.48 3.10 1.52
C GLU A 192 19.14 3.09 0.76
N LYS A 193 19.15 3.32 -0.56
CA LYS A 193 17.93 3.27 -1.38
C LYS A 193 17.23 1.92 -1.31
N LEU A 194 17.98 0.81 -1.38
CA LEU A 194 17.42 -0.53 -1.28
C LEU A 194 16.81 -0.78 0.10
N ILE A 195 17.52 -0.40 1.17
CA ILE A 195 17.06 -0.57 2.55
C ILE A 195 15.77 0.25 2.75
N ARG A 196 15.79 1.54 2.38
CA ARG A 196 14.61 2.42 2.49
C ARG A 196 13.42 1.89 1.71
N ALA A 197 13.64 1.38 0.49
CA ALA A 197 12.55 0.80 -0.30
C ALA A 197 11.96 -0.45 0.37
N THR A 198 12.80 -1.37 0.84
CA THR A 198 12.37 -2.64 1.45
C THR A 198 11.82 -2.49 2.88
N THR A 199 12.06 -1.34 3.51
CA THR A 199 11.43 -0.96 4.79
C THR A 199 10.38 0.15 4.65
N ALA A 200 10.10 0.60 3.42
CA ALA A 200 9.20 1.71 3.10
C ALA A 200 9.40 2.96 3.97
N GLY A 201 10.65 3.23 4.39
CA GLY A 201 10.96 4.34 5.30
C GLY A 201 10.20 4.30 6.64
N GLN A 202 9.62 3.16 7.04
CA GLN A 202 8.76 2.98 8.24
C GLN A 202 9.52 3.08 9.56
N GLY A 203 10.57 3.90 9.61
CA GLY A 203 11.36 4.08 10.80
C GLY A 203 10.69 4.84 11.93
N THR A 204 9.79 5.71 11.51
CA THR A 204 9.04 6.65 12.34
C THR A 204 7.93 5.98 13.15
N VAL A 205 7.33 4.89 12.63
CA VAL A 205 6.28 4.12 13.35
C VAL A 205 6.82 3.46 14.63
N TRP A 206 8.14 3.26 14.74
CA TRP A 206 8.78 2.60 15.89
C TRP A 206 9.74 3.50 16.70
N ASN A 207 9.73 4.82 16.49
CA ASN A 207 10.62 5.79 17.18
C ASN A 207 12.12 5.48 17.02
N VAL A 208 12.56 5.12 15.82
CA VAL A 208 13.97 4.81 15.53
C VAL A 208 14.51 5.88 14.58
N GLU A 209 15.73 6.36 14.83
CA GLU A 209 16.37 7.37 13.98
C GLU A 209 16.76 6.80 12.60
N ASP A 210 16.70 7.64 11.56
CA ASP A 210 17.01 7.30 10.16
C ASP A 210 18.36 6.57 9.97
N MET A 211 19.37 6.93 10.77
CA MET A 211 20.70 6.31 10.71
C MET A 211 20.71 4.85 11.19
N GLU A 212 19.88 4.49 12.17
CA GLU A 212 19.84 3.12 12.69
C GLU A 212 19.28 2.13 11.65
N TYR A 213 18.42 2.59 10.73
CA TYR A 213 17.87 1.78 9.64
C TYR A 213 18.90 1.32 8.63
N VAL A 214 19.73 2.28 8.19
CA VAL A 214 20.78 2.00 7.23
C VAL A 214 21.79 1.04 7.86
N GLN A 215 22.07 1.17 9.15
CA GLN A 215 22.93 0.24 9.89
C GLN A 215 22.31 -1.17 9.96
N ASP A 216 21.04 -1.27 10.37
CA ASP A 216 20.33 -2.54 10.48
C ASP A 216 20.24 -3.29 9.15
N GLY A 217 19.85 -2.58 8.10
CA GLY A 217 19.76 -3.14 6.75
C GLY A 217 21.13 -3.53 6.19
N SER A 218 22.16 -2.72 6.44
CA SER A 218 23.52 -3.03 6.00
C SER A 218 24.11 -4.23 6.76
N SER A 219 23.79 -4.38 8.05
CA SER A 219 24.10 -5.57 8.86
C SER A 219 23.47 -6.83 8.25
N TYR A 220 22.19 -6.77 7.87
CA TYR A 220 21.51 -7.88 7.22
C TYR A 220 22.08 -8.19 5.83
N LEU A 221 22.25 -7.17 4.98
CA LEU A 221 22.72 -7.32 3.60
C LEU A 221 24.17 -7.81 3.54
N SER A 222 25.06 -7.33 4.42
CA SER A 222 26.44 -7.80 4.48
C SER A 222 26.52 -9.29 4.83
N THR A 223 25.60 -9.79 5.65
CA THR A 223 25.51 -11.23 5.98
C THR A 223 24.89 -12.03 4.83
N LEU A 224 23.83 -11.51 4.21
CA LEU A 224 23.11 -12.18 3.11
C LEU A 224 23.96 -12.30 1.84
N LEU A 225 24.70 -11.26 1.49
CA LEU A 225 25.41 -11.12 0.22
C LEU A 225 26.83 -11.69 0.25
N VAL A 226 27.37 -12.04 1.41
CA VAL A 226 28.63 -12.77 1.50
C VAL A 226 28.40 -14.20 1.01
N PRO A 227 29.13 -14.68 -0.04
CA PRO A 227 28.94 -16.02 -0.56
C PRO A 227 29.24 -17.06 0.52
N THR A 228 28.20 -17.73 1.01
CA THR A 228 28.35 -19.04 1.66
C THR A 228 28.34 -20.08 0.54
N SER A 229 29.14 -21.14 0.68
CA SER A 229 29.36 -22.18 -0.33
C SER A 229 28.12 -23.00 -0.74
N SER A 230 26.91 -22.55 -0.40
CA SER A 230 25.67 -23.34 -0.45
C SER A 230 24.48 -22.64 -1.13
N THR A 231 24.65 -21.46 -1.74
CA THR A 231 23.56 -20.84 -2.51
C THR A 231 23.37 -21.54 -3.85
N VAL A 232 22.30 -22.32 -3.99
CA VAL A 232 21.88 -22.96 -5.24
C VAL A 232 21.45 -21.88 -6.25
N GLY A 233 22.28 -21.62 -7.26
CA GLY A 233 22.03 -20.65 -8.34
C GLY A 233 23.33 -20.11 -8.93
N GLU A 234 23.26 -19.46 -10.11
CA GLU A 234 24.45 -18.83 -10.71
C GLU A 234 25.10 -17.85 -9.73
N PRO A 235 26.44 -17.90 -9.56
CA PRO A 235 27.15 -17.07 -8.59
C PRO A 235 27.01 -15.59 -8.94
N PHE A 236 26.39 -14.86 -8.03
CA PHE A 236 26.22 -13.41 -8.08
C PHE A 236 27.59 -12.74 -7.89
N ARG A 237 28.18 -12.17 -8.96
CA ARG A 237 29.39 -11.33 -8.81
C ARG A 237 28.99 -9.95 -8.31
N LEU A 238 29.11 -9.78 -7.00
CA LEU A 238 29.00 -8.48 -6.36
C LEU A 238 30.25 -7.64 -6.65
N PRO A 239 30.11 -6.33 -6.89
CA PRO A 239 31.26 -5.43 -6.87
C PRO A 239 31.95 -5.48 -5.51
N ASN A 240 33.28 -5.62 -5.50
CA ASN A 240 34.04 -5.79 -4.26
C ASN A 240 33.84 -4.62 -3.27
N GLY A 241 33.69 -3.39 -3.77
CA GLY A 241 33.45 -2.20 -2.94
C GLY A 241 32.11 -2.21 -2.21
N LEU A 242 31.11 -2.98 -2.68
CA LEU A 242 29.79 -3.02 -2.07
C LEU A 242 29.82 -3.74 -0.72
N ILE A 243 30.52 -4.88 -0.62
CA ILE A 243 30.62 -5.62 0.64
C ILE A 243 31.37 -4.81 1.70
N GLU A 244 32.42 -4.09 1.30
CA GLU A 244 33.17 -3.21 2.20
C GLU A 244 32.29 -2.05 2.71
N SER A 245 31.60 -1.37 1.79
CA SER A 245 30.67 -0.28 2.15
C SER A 245 29.55 -0.75 3.09
N LEU A 246 28.96 -1.94 2.82
CA LEU A 246 27.93 -2.51 3.70
C LEU A 246 28.48 -2.82 5.10
N ARG A 247 29.72 -3.30 5.21
CA ARG A 247 30.34 -3.55 6.52
C ARG A 247 30.58 -2.27 7.29
N GLU A 248 31.05 -1.23 6.63
CA GLU A 248 31.24 0.11 7.24
C GLU A 248 29.91 0.69 7.72
N LEU A 249 28.86 0.62 6.90
CA LEU A 249 27.53 1.09 7.26
C LEU A 249 26.88 0.24 8.36
N SER A 250 27.24 -1.04 8.51
CA SER A 250 26.59 -1.95 9.45
C SER A 250 26.92 -1.74 10.94
N VAL A 251 27.89 -0.86 11.25
CA VAL A 251 28.37 -0.67 12.63
C VAL A 251 27.22 -0.25 13.54
N GLY A 252 26.93 -1.05 14.57
CA GLY A 252 25.82 -0.83 15.51
C GLY A 252 24.46 -1.37 15.05
N GLY A 253 24.37 -1.90 13.83
CA GLY A 253 23.14 -2.40 13.23
C GLY A 253 22.75 -3.81 13.64
N SER A 254 21.43 -4.03 13.79
CA SER A 254 20.77 -5.29 14.06
C SER A 254 20.08 -5.86 12.83
N SER A 255 20.59 -7.00 12.36
CA SER A 255 19.97 -7.75 11.27
C SER A 255 18.53 -8.19 11.57
N GLU A 256 18.20 -8.46 12.84
CA GLU A 256 16.87 -8.92 13.24
C GLU A 256 15.82 -7.80 13.20
N ARG A 257 16.22 -6.57 13.53
CA ARG A 257 15.34 -5.40 13.41
C ARG A 257 14.98 -5.14 11.95
N TYR A 258 15.97 -5.11 11.07
CA TYR A 258 15.71 -5.02 9.63
C TYR A 258 14.81 -6.15 9.14
N ARG A 259 15.11 -7.39 9.53
CA ARG A 259 14.34 -8.58 9.14
C ARG A 259 12.86 -8.45 9.53
N THR A 260 12.57 -7.99 10.74
CA THR A 260 11.20 -7.81 11.22
C THR A 260 10.43 -6.82 10.33
N ILE A 261 11.03 -5.67 10.05
CA ILE A 261 10.39 -4.58 9.28
C ILE A 261 10.25 -4.97 7.82
N ALA A 262 11.32 -5.48 7.21
CA ALA A 262 11.30 -5.91 5.81
C ALA A 262 10.30 -7.05 5.60
N THR A 263 10.12 -7.97 6.55
CA THR A 263 9.08 -9.01 6.46
C THR A 263 7.69 -8.38 6.40
N THR A 264 7.41 -7.39 7.24
CA THR A 264 6.12 -6.68 7.27
C THR A 264 5.87 -5.88 5.99
N VAL A 265 6.85 -5.12 5.53
CA VAL A 265 6.71 -4.23 4.37
C VAL A 265 6.67 -4.98 3.05
N CYS A 266 7.50 -6.01 2.90
CA CYS A 266 7.66 -6.71 1.63
C CYS A 266 6.64 -7.85 1.43
N PHE A 267 5.93 -8.26 2.48
CA PHE A 267 4.93 -9.32 2.38
C PHE A 267 3.80 -8.90 1.43
N ASN A 268 3.49 -9.75 0.45
CA ASN A 268 2.45 -9.50 -0.55
C ASN A 268 2.69 -8.22 -1.39
N ARG A 269 3.97 -7.88 -1.61
CA ARG A 269 4.41 -6.76 -2.44
C ARG A 269 5.45 -7.18 -3.47
N SER A 270 5.63 -6.34 -4.48
CA SER A 270 6.68 -6.46 -5.49
C SER A 270 7.69 -5.34 -5.33
N PHE A 271 8.97 -5.66 -5.46
CA PHE A 271 10.02 -4.66 -5.61
C PHE A 271 10.11 -4.24 -7.06
N PHE A 272 10.40 -2.99 -7.33
CA PHE A 272 10.56 -2.47 -8.68
C PHE A 272 11.60 -1.35 -8.74
N THR A 273 12.10 -1.10 -9.94
CA THR A 273 12.94 0.05 -10.24
C THR A 273 12.28 0.95 -11.27
N THR A 274 12.67 2.22 -11.27
CA THR A 274 12.10 3.23 -12.17
C THR A 274 13.09 3.72 -13.22
N ALA A 275 12.59 4.39 -14.26
CA ALA A 275 13.40 4.98 -15.32
C ALA A 275 14.39 6.03 -14.79
N ALA A 276 14.02 6.77 -13.73
CA ALA A 276 14.95 7.69 -13.05
C ALA A 276 15.94 7.01 -12.08
N GLY A 277 15.99 5.67 -12.04
CA GLY A 277 16.88 4.93 -11.15
C GLY A 277 16.48 4.99 -9.67
N GLN A 278 15.18 5.17 -9.41
CA GLN A 278 14.62 5.02 -8.06
C GLN A 278 14.27 3.55 -7.78
N MET A 279 14.17 3.23 -6.50
CA MET A 279 13.79 1.90 -6.02
C MET A 279 12.46 2.01 -5.28
N GLY A 280 11.59 1.02 -5.45
CA GLY A 280 10.26 1.06 -4.86
C GLY A 280 9.72 -0.31 -4.45
N ILE A 281 8.72 -0.25 -3.57
CA ILE A 281 7.88 -1.37 -3.15
C ILE A 281 6.43 -1.01 -3.46
N GLY A 282 5.75 -1.88 -4.19
CA GLY A 282 4.41 -1.64 -4.71
C GLY A 282 3.51 -2.87 -4.64
N PRO A 283 2.26 -2.75 -5.10
CA PRO A 283 1.32 -3.87 -5.15
C PRO A 283 1.88 -5.02 -6.00
N LEU A 284 1.47 -6.26 -5.70
CA LEU A 284 1.88 -7.45 -6.50
C LEU A 284 1.60 -7.29 -8.00
N GLY A 285 0.57 -6.53 -8.36
CA GLY A 285 0.14 -6.30 -9.74
C GLY A 285 0.98 -5.31 -10.54
N VAL A 286 2.02 -4.70 -9.96
CA VAL A 286 2.93 -3.77 -10.66
C VAL A 286 3.67 -4.47 -11.80
N ARG A 287 3.87 -3.75 -12.91
CA ARG A 287 4.54 -4.25 -14.13
C ARG A 287 5.38 -3.15 -14.77
N PRO A 288 6.41 -3.50 -15.57
CA PRO A 288 7.08 -2.53 -16.42
C PRO A 288 6.09 -1.76 -17.32
N GLY A 289 6.32 -0.46 -17.48
CA GLY A 289 5.43 0.48 -18.16
C GLY A 289 4.34 1.09 -17.29
N ASP A 290 4.17 0.63 -16.05
CA ASP A 290 3.29 1.32 -15.10
C ASP A 290 3.87 2.70 -14.73
N THR A 291 3.00 3.68 -14.50
CA THR A 291 3.37 5.04 -14.13
C THR A 291 3.39 5.20 -12.61
N VAL A 292 4.50 5.68 -12.07
CA VAL A 292 4.57 6.18 -10.69
C VAL A 292 3.96 7.57 -10.67
N SER A 293 2.97 7.77 -9.82
CA SER A 293 2.20 9.02 -9.73
C SER A 293 2.07 9.47 -8.28
N VAL A 294 1.97 10.77 -8.07
CA VAL A 294 1.60 11.35 -6.78
C VAL A 294 0.24 12.00 -6.95
N ILE A 295 -0.79 11.50 -6.26
CA ILE A 295 -2.15 12.05 -6.30
C ILE A 295 -2.27 13.11 -5.20
N LEU A 296 -2.83 14.28 -5.51
CA LEU A 296 -3.01 15.33 -4.51
C LEU A 296 -3.91 14.85 -3.36
N GLY A 297 -3.57 15.23 -2.12
CA GLY A 297 -4.19 14.71 -0.90
C GLY A 297 -3.68 13.33 -0.44
N GLY A 298 -2.81 12.67 -1.22
CA GLY A 298 -2.17 11.41 -0.85
C GLY A 298 -0.86 11.61 -0.09
N GLY A 299 -0.60 10.78 0.92
CA GLY A 299 0.66 10.76 1.65
C GLY A 299 1.76 9.92 1.00
N VAL A 300 1.41 9.09 0.00
CA VAL A 300 2.33 8.17 -0.69
C VAL A 300 2.17 8.22 -2.22
N PRO A 301 3.19 7.79 -2.99
CA PRO A 301 3.04 7.48 -4.40
C PRO A 301 2.02 6.37 -4.70
N PHE A 302 1.48 6.39 -5.91
CA PHE A 302 0.56 5.40 -6.45
C PHE A 302 1.07 4.87 -7.78
N ILE A 303 0.81 3.59 -8.04
CA ILE A 303 1.05 2.95 -9.33
C ILE A 303 -0.23 3.04 -10.15
N LEU A 304 -0.15 3.71 -11.29
CA LEU A 304 -1.23 3.85 -12.25
C LEU A 304 -0.86 3.14 -13.57
N ARG A 305 -1.85 2.50 -14.19
CA ARG A 305 -1.68 1.87 -15.51
C ARG A 305 -2.64 2.48 -16.51
N LYS A 306 -2.13 3.00 -17.62
CA LYS A 306 -2.98 3.52 -18.69
C LYS A 306 -3.70 2.38 -19.41
N TYR A 307 -4.99 2.52 -19.68
CA TYR A 307 -5.70 1.57 -20.55
C TYR A 307 -5.29 1.77 -22.02
N GLU A 308 -5.21 0.67 -22.77
CA GLU A 308 -4.97 0.76 -24.22
C GLU A 308 -6.17 1.39 -24.93
N GLY A 309 -5.92 2.38 -25.78
CA GLY A 309 -6.94 2.97 -26.65
C GLY A 309 -7.86 4.01 -26.00
N ASN A 310 -7.62 4.45 -24.77
CA ASN A 310 -8.30 5.59 -24.16
C ASN A 310 -7.40 6.36 -23.18
N ASP A 311 -7.93 7.43 -22.57
CA ASP A 311 -7.21 8.29 -21.61
C ASP A 311 -7.44 7.96 -20.14
N ALA A 312 -8.14 6.86 -19.85
CA ALA A 312 -8.40 6.39 -18.50
C ALA A 312 -7.23 5.57 -17.94
N TRP A 313 -7.21 5.47 -16.62
CA TRP A 313 -6.16 4.83 -15.84
C TRP A 313 -6.74 3.85 -14.84
N ALA A 314 -6.10 2.69 -14.70
CA ALA A 314 -6.34 1.79 -13.58
C ALA A 314 -5.45 2.19 -12.40
N LEU A 315 -6.04 2.33 -11.21
CA LEU A 315 -5.29 2.38 -9.95
C LEU A 315 -4.83 0.97 -9.59
N ILE A 316 -3.52 0.72 -9.65
CA ILE A 316 -2.97 -0.59 -9.28
C ILE A 316 -2.76 -0.69 -7.76
N GLY A 317 -2.41 0.44 -7.13
CA GLY A 317 -2.31 0.55 -5.67
C GLY A 317 -1.19 1.47 -5.21
N GLU A 318 -1.01 1.54 -3.91
CA GLU A 318 -0.03 2.41 -3.26
C GLU A 318 1.40 1.84 -3.32
N ALA A 319 2.36 2.74 -3.43
CA ALA A 319 3.77 2.41 -3.50
C ALA A 319 4.61 3.30 -2.58
N TYR A 320 5.73 2.76 -2.15
CA TYR A 320 6.85 3.53 -1.64
C TYR A 320 7.86 3.66 -2.78
N VAL A 321 8.34 4.87 -3.05
CA VAL A 321 9.40 5.10 -4.05
C VAL A 321 10.40 6.11 -3.53
N THR A 322 11.68 5.74 -3.50
CA THR A 322 12.74 6.64 -3.03
C THR A 322 12.73 7.95 -3.83
N GLY A 323 12.77 9.08 -3.14
CA GLY A 323 12.83 10.41 -3.76
C GLY A 323 11.49 10.97 -4.26
N TYR A 324 10.36 10.34 -3.93
CA TYR A 324 9.01 10.87 -4.21
C TYR A 324 8.06 10.79 -3.00
N MET A 325 8.60 10.66 -1.78
CA MET A 325 7.82 10.51 -0.54
C MET A 325 7.59 11.84 0.19
N ASP A 326 8.36 12.89 -0.15
CA ASP A 326 8.51 14.11 0.65
C ASP A 326 8.22 15.38 -0.19
N GLY A 327 7.29 15.27 -1.15
CA GLY A 327 6.83 16.40 -1.96
C GLY A 327 7.67 16.69 -3.21
N GLU A 328 8.73 15.92 -3.49
CA GLU A 328 9.58 16.12 -4.66
C GLU A 328 8.80 15.98 -5.97
N GLY A 329 7.79 15.11 -5.99
CA GLY A 329 6.87 14.94 -7.11
C GLY A 329 6.08 16.22 -7.42
N VAL A 330 5.61 16.93 -6.38
CA VAL A 330 4.88 18.20 -6.53
C VAL A 330 5.81 19.31 -7.01
N ALA A 331 7.02 19.37 -6.44
CA ALA A 331 7.94 20.47 -6.71
C ALA A 331 8.50 20.45 -8.15
N ASN A 332 8.65 19.26 -8.75
CA ASN A 332 9.43 19.09 -9.96
C ASN A 332 8.62 18.67 -11.20
N PHE A 333 7.35 18.29 -11.04
CA PHE A 333 6.53 17.77 -12.13
C PHE A 333 5.23 18.56 -12.30
N PRO A 334 4.74 18.71 -13.54
CA PRO A 334 3.50 19.43 -13.79
C PRO A 334 2.28 18.66 -13.26
N GLU A 335 1.29 19.41 -12.76
CA GLU A 335 -0.02 18.86 -12.42
C GLU A 335 -0.73 18.36 -13.71
N VAL A 336 -1.30 17.16 -13.63
CA VAL A 336 -2.15 16.54 -14.64
C VAL A 336 -3.44 16.03 -14.00
N ILE A 337 -4.43 15.73 -14.82
CA ILE A 337 -5.70 15.12 -14.40
C ILE A 337 -5.67 13.64 -14.77
N PHE A 338 -6.02 12.78 -13.80
CA PHE A 338 -6.20 11.34 -13.99
C PHE A 338 -7.69 10.99 -13.95
N ASP A 339 -8.15 10.28 -14.98
CA ASP A 339 -9.46 9.64 -15.01
C ASP A 339 -9.29 8.18 -14.53
N LEU A 340 -9.45 7.94 -13.23
CA LEU A 340 -9.31 6.61 -12.66
C LEU A 340 -10.56 5.79 -12.90
N ARG A 341 -10.42 4.62 -13.52
CA ARG A 341 -11.50 3.68 -13.86
C ARG A 341 -11.14 2.26 -13.49
#